data_AF-A0A952YLM5-F1
#
_entry.id   AF-A0A952YLM5-F1
#
_cell.length_a   1.000
_cell.length_b   1.000
_cell.length_c   1.000
_cell.angle_alpha   90.00
_cell.angle_beta   90.00
_cell.angle_gamma   90.00
#
_symmetry.space_group_name_H-M   'P 1'
#
loop_
_entity.id
_entity.type
_entity.pdbx_description
1 polymer ?
#
loop_
_entity_poly.entity_id
_entity_poly.type
_entity_poly.pdbx_seq_one_letter_code
_entity_poly.pdbx_strand_id
1 'polypeptide(L)'
;MIPAALLAALPISLLMPIAAHAQGAGIFKDADLTLGEKLIAQSKCVECHTRKVGGDGSAIYRPAGRINTAGALRGMVEQCNTELNLQFFPEEVSAIAAVLNRDHYKFKP
;
A
#
# COMPACT_ATOMS: atom_id res chain seq x y z
N MET A 1 -30.88 -14.40 57.68
CA MET A 1 -31.86 -14.22 56.58
C MET A 1 -31.19 -13.33 55.55
N ILE A 2 -30.60 -13.92 54.50
CA ILE A 2 -29.84 -13.27 53.42
C ILE A 2 -30.77 -13.23 52.18
N PRO A 3 -30.81 -12.14 51.37
CA PRO A 3 -30.04 -12.14 50.11
C PRO A 3 -29.33 -10.78 49.88
N ALA A 4 -28.08 -10.70 49.42
CA ALA A 4 -27.47 -11.24 48.19
C ALA A 4 -28.12 -10.69 46.90
N ALA A 5 -27.62 -9.56 46.41
CA ALA A 5 -27.67 -9.12 45.01
C ALA A 5 -27.00 -7.73 44.94
N LEU A 6 -26.14 -7.35 44.01
CA LEU A 6 -25.48 -8.04 42.91
C LEU A 6 -24.39 -7.04 42.49
N LEU A 7 -23.12 -7.30 42.80
CA LEU A 7 -22.01 -6.52 42.23
C LEU A 7 -21.94 -6.86 40.75
N ALA A 8 -22.65 -6.08 39.92
CA ALA A 8 -22.57 -6.18 38.48
C ALA A 8 -21.23 -5.58 38.02
N ALA A 9 -20.18 -6.38 38.08
CA ALA A 9 -18.94 -6.10 37.37
C ALA A 9 -19.20 -6.25 35.88
N LEU A 10 -19.40 -5.14 35.16
CA LEU A 10 -19.39 -5.13 33.70
C LEU A 10 -17.98 -5.49 33.22
N PRO A 11 -17.78 -6.59 32.48
CA PRO A 11 -16.53 -6.78 31.78
C PRO A 11 -16.52 -5.77 30.63
N ILE A 12 -15.60 -4.79 30.69
CA ILE A 12 -15.24 -3.96 29.54
C ILE A 12 -14.55 -4.91 28.56
N SER A 13 -15.34 -5.52 27.68
CA SER A 13 -14.85 -6.27 26.52
C SER A 13 -14.10 -5.28 25.63
N LEU A 14 -12.78 -5.32 25.73
CA LEU A 14 -11.84 -4.67 24.82
C LEU A 14 -12.04 -5.27 23.42
N LEU A 15 -12.88 -4.65 22.60
CA LEU A 15 -12.95 -4.95 21.17
C LEU A 15 -11.63 -4.48 20.55
N MET A 16 -10.72 -5.42 20.38
CA MET A 16 -9.49 -5.22 19.61
C MET A 16 -9.91 -5.18 18.12
N PRO A 17 -9.75 -4.05 17.41
CA PRO A 17 -10.06 -4.04 15.98
C PRO A 17 -9.05 -4.93 15.29
N ILE A 18 -9.53 -6.04 14.74
CA ILE A 18 -8.78 -6.86 13.79
C ILE A 18 -8.62 -5.97 12.56
N ALA A 19 -7.49 -5.26 12.47
CA ALA A 19 -7.09 -4.61 11.24
C ALA A 19 -6.85 -5.72 10.22
N ALA A 20 -7.85 -6.00 9.40
CA ALA A 20 -7.72 -6.81 8.21
C ALA A 20 -6.77 -6.07 7.27
N HIS A 21 -5.47 -6.24 7.48
CA HIS A 21 -4.49 -5.90 6.46
C HIS A 21 -4.78 -6.83 5.30
N ALA A 22 -5.34 -6.26 4.23
CA ALA A 22 -5.44 -6.93 2.95
C ALA A 22 -4.01 -7.34 2.57
N GLN A 23 -3.67 -8.60 2.84
CA GLN A 23 -2.39 -9.17 2.47
C GLN A 23 -2.35 -9.15 0.95
N GLY A 24 -1.67 -8.16 0.38
CA GLY A 24 -1.45 -8.07 -1.06
C GLY A 24 -0.63 -9.25 -1.56
N ALA A 25 -0.24 -9.23 -2.83
CA ALA A 25 0.61 -10.27 -3.42
C ALA A 25 1.82 -10.62 -2.54
N GLY A 26 2.14 -11.91 -2.43
CA GLY A 26 3.14 -12.42 -1.46
C GLY A 26 4.52 -11.77 -1.54
N ILE A 27 4.89 -11.21 -2.69
CA ILE A 27 6.14 -10.46 -2.88
C ILE A 27 6.21 -9.14 -2.07
N PHE A 28 5.07 -8.65 -1.58
CA PHE A 28 4.94 -7.40 -0.81
C PHE A 28 4.65 -7.65 0.67
N LYS A 29 4.69 -8.90 1.16
CA LYS A 29 4.24 -9.24 2.51
C LYS A 29 4.98 -8.47 3.62
N ASP A 30 6.25 -8.14 3.39
CA ASP A 30 7.14 -7.46 4.34
C ASP A 30 7.40 -6.00 3.94
N ALA A 31 6.66 -5.46 2.97
CA ALA A 31 6.87 -4.11 2.48
C ALA A 31 6.34 -3.05 3.47
N ASP A 32 7.14 -2.01 3.73
CA ASP A 32 6.72 -0.87 4.56
C ASP A 32 5.84 0.09 3.75
N LEU A 33 4.52 0.00 3.94
CA LEU A 33 3.56 0.88 3.25
C LEU A 33 3.71 2.35 3.64
N THR A 34 4.12 2.64 4.87
CA THR A 34 4.28 4.02 5.35
C THR A 34 5.46 4.67 4.64
N LEU A 35 6.56 3.94 4.49
CA LEU A 35 7.70 4.36 3.69
C LEU A 35 7.30 4.59 2.23
N GLY A 36 6.55 3.65 1.62
CA GLY A 36 6.10 3.77 0.25
C GLY A 36 5.26 5.02 -0.01
N GLU A 37 4.30 5.31 0.88
CA GLU A 37 3.45 6.51 0.82
C GLU A 37 4.29 7.78 0.93
N LYS A 38 5.22 7.81 1.88
CA LYS A 38 6.15 8.94 2.07
C LYS A 38 6.98 9.19 0.81
N LEU A 39 7.53 8.14 0.20
CA LEU A 39 8.36 8.27 -1.01
C LEU A 39 7.54 8.73 -2.21
N ILE A 40 6.31 8.22 -2.40
CA ILE A 40 5.40 8.68 -3.47
C ILE A 40 5.12 10.18 -3.34
N ALA A 41 4.87 10.65 -2.11
CA ALA A 41 4.61 12.06 -1.84
C ALA A 41 5.86 12.95 -2.07
N GLN A 42 7.03 12.51 -1.57
CA GLN A 42 8.27 13.27 -1.64
C GLN A 42 8.85 13.34 -3.05
N SER A 43 8.76 12.25 -3.81
CA SER A 43 9.32 12.18 -5.16
C SER A 43 8.37 12.69 -6.24
N LYS A 44 7.27 13.34 -5.83
CA LYS A 44 6.32 14.03 -6.71
C LYS A 44 5.79 13.15 -7.85
N CYS A 45 5.64 11.85 -7.60
CA CYS A 45 5.21 10.90 -8.63
C CYS A 45 3.88 11.36 -9.24
N VAL A 46 2.90 11.72 -8.40
CA VAL A 46 1.57 12.17 -8.85
C VAL A 46 1.63 13.48 -9.67
N GLU A 47 2.45 14.45 -9.28
CA GLU A 47 2.59 15.72 -9.99
C GLU A 47 3.16 15.51 -11.40
N CYS A 48 4.23 14.72 -11.51
CA CYS A 48 4.84 14.38 -12.79
C CYS A 48 3.87 13.56 -13.66
N HIS A 49 3.18 12.60 -13.07
CA HIS A 49 2.22 11.74 -13.77
C HIS A 49 1.03 12.54 -14.30
N THR A 50 0.46 13.42 -13.48
CA THR A 50 -0.62 14.32 -13.89
C THR A 50 -0.20 15.19 -15.07
N ARG A 51 1.03 15.71 -15.07
CA ARG A 51 1.56 16.49 -16.22
C ARG A 51 1.73 15.66 -17.49
N LYS A 52 2.04 14.37 -17.38
CA LYS A 52 2.34 13.50 -18.52
C LYS A 52 1.10 12.85 -19.14
N VAL A 53 0.13 12.44 -18.32
CA VAL A 53 -1.07 11.70 -18.77
C VAL A 53 -2.39 12.40 -18.46
N GLY A 54 -2.37 13.54 -17.75
CA GLY A 54 -3.58 14.25 -17.32
C GLY A 54 -4.32 13.56 -16.18
N GLY A 55 -5.53 14.04 -15.89
CA GLY A 55 -6.40 13.48 -14.84
C GLY A 55 -5.78 13.57 -13.45
N ASP A 56 -5.84 12.47 -12.70
CA ASP A 56 -5.19 12.31 -11.39
C ASP A 56 -3.78 11.68 -11.49
N GLY A 57 -3.25 11.52 -12.72
CA GLY A 57 -1.98 10.87 -12.99
C GLY A 57 -1.99 9.34 -12.86
N SER A 58 -3.08 8.72 -12.39
CA SER A 58 -3.10 7.27 -12.10
C SER A 58 -3.02 6.38 -13.34
N ALA A 59 -3.37 6.91 -14.52
CA ALA A 59 -3.34 6.16 -15.78
C ALA A 59 -1.95 5.63 -16.13
N ILE A 60 -0.88 6.32 -15.71
CA ILE A 60 0.49 5.84 -15.94
C ILE A 60 0.84 4.67 -15.02
N TYR A 61 0.22 4.57 -13.84
CA TYR A 61 0.41 3.43 -12.97
C TYR A 61 -0.23 2.19 -13.55
N ARG A 62 -1.27 2.28 -14.40
CA ARG A 62 -1.96 1.15 -15.04
C ARG A 62 -2.11 1.33 -16.56
N PRO A 63 -1.02 1.27 -17.34
CA PRO A 63 -1.07 1.55 -18.77
C PRO A 63 -1.83 0.43 -19.51
N ALA A 64 -3.10 0.69 -19.83
CA ALA A 64 -3.98 -0.23 -20.58
C ALA A 64 -4.03 -1.66 -20.01
N GLY A 65 -3.87 -1.83 -18.70
CA GLY A 65 -3.88 -3.15 -18.05
C GLY A 65 -2.72 -4.08 -18.42
N ARG A 66 -1.64 -3.57 -19.04
CA ARG A 66 -0.47 -4.38 -19.45
C ARG A 66 0.30 -4.98 -18.28
N ILE A 67 0.18 -4.37 -17.10
CA ILE A 67 0.74 -4.88 -15.86
C ILE A 67 -0.35 -5.68 -15.16
N ASN A 68 -0.13 -6.98 -15.03
CA ASN A 68 -1.13 -7.91 -14.49
C ASN A 68 -0.54 -8.87 -13.44
N THR A 69 0.72 -8.67 -13.06
CA THR A 69 1.36 -9.40 -11.96
C THR A 69 2.07 -8.43 -11.03
N ALA A 70 2.19 -8.83 -9.76
CA ALA A 70 2.89 -8.05 -8.76
C ALA A 70 4.38 -7.84 -9.10
N GLY A 71 5.02 -8.87 -9.67
CA GLY A 71 6.41 -8.78 -10.13
C GLY A 71 6.59 -7.74 -11.25
N ALA A 72 5.68 -7.72 -12.22
CA ALA A 72 5.70 -6.73 -13.29
C ALA A 72 5.47 -5.30 -12.75
N LEU A 73 4.58 -5.14 -11.76
CA LEU A 73 4.38 -3.85 -11.09
C LEU A 73 5.64 -3.36 -10.39
N ARG A 74 6.31 -4.22 -9.60
CA ARG A 74 7.59 -3.86 -8.97
C ARG A 74 8.64 -3.48 -10.01
N GLY A 75 8.72 -4.24 -11.11
CA GLY A 75 9.63 -3.95 -12.22
C GLY A 75 9.36 -2.60 -12.90
N MET A 76 8.10 -2.20 -13.02
CA MET A 76 7.74 -0.87 -13.53
C MET A 76 8.24 0.25 -12.60
N VAL A 77 8.09 0.09 -11.29
CA VAL A 77 8.61 1.08 -10.32
C VAL A 77 10.14 1.16 -10.38
N GLU A 78 10.83 0.02 -10.52
CA GLU A 78 12.29 -0.03 -10.71
C GLU A 78 12.73 0.69 -12.00
N GLN A 79 11.99 0.50 -13.10
CA GLN A 79 12.25 1.21 -14.34
C GLN A 79 12.11 2.73 -14.14
N CYS A 80 11.03 3.19 -13.49
CA CYS A 80 10.86 4.61 -13.19
C CYS A 80 11.96 5.16 -12.26
N ASN A 81 12.38 4.38 -11.26
CA ASN A 81 13.51 4.72 -10.38
C ASN A 81 14.79 4.98 -11.20
N THR A 82 15.08 4.12 -12.18
CA THR A 82 16.26 4.21 -13.04
C THR A 82 16.14 5.37 -14.03
N GLU A 83 15.03 5.46 -14.77
CA GLU A 83 14.82 6.49 -15.81
C GLU A 83 14.82 7.92 -15.24
N LEU A 84 14.37 8.07 -13.99
CA LEU A 84 14.30 9.35 -13.30
C LEU A 84 15.46 9.58 -12.32
N ASN A 85 16.41 8.63 -12.22
CA ASN A 85 17.55 8.66 -11.31
C ASN A 85 17.14 9.01 -9.86
N LEU A 86 16.10 8.34 -9.34
CA LEU A 86 15.57 8.58 -7.99
C LEU A 86 16.43 7.93 -6.89
N GLN A 87 17.31 7.01 -7.27
CA GLN A 87 18.26 6.32 -6.40
C GLN A 87 17.60 5.56 -5.24
N PHE A 88 16.38 5.07 -5.45
CA PHE A 88 15.72 4.21 -4.48
C PHE A 88 16.42 2.86 -4.36
N PHE A 89 16.47 2.37 -3.13
CA PHE A 89 16.90 1.01 -2.83
C PHE A 89 15.81 -0.03 -3.18
N PRO A 90 16.14 -1.31 -3.34
CA PRO A 90 15.17 -2.36 -3.68
C PRO A 90 13.98 -2.46 -2.72
N GLU A 91 14.21 -2.18 -1.44
CA GLU A 91 13.19 -2.18 -0.39
C GLU A 91 12.21 -1.00 -0.57
N GLU A 92 12.73 0.17 -0.93
CA GLU A 92 11.96 1.38 -1.22
C GLU A 92 11.11 1.21 -2.48
N VAL A 93 11.69 0.62 -3.53
CA VAL A 93 10.95 0.24 -4.74
C VAL A 93 9.82 -0.74 -4.41
N SER A 94 10.09 -1.72 -3.56
CA SER A 94 9.08 -2.69 -3.11
C SER A 94 8.00 -2.04 -2.26
N ALA A 95 8.35 -1.08 -1.39
CA ALA A 95 7.42 -0.29 -0.59
C ALA A 95 6.46 0.54 -1.47
N ILE A 96 7.00 1.26 -2.46
CA ILE A 96 6.20 2.04 -3.42
C ILE A 96 5.28 1.10 -4.22
N ALA A 97 5.81 0.00 -4.75
CA ALA A 97 5.04 -0.97 -5.52
C ALA A 97 3.93 -1.63 -4.68
N ALA A 98 4.16 -1.85 -3.38
CA ALA A 98 3.16 -2.37 -2.46
C ALA A 98 2.01 -1.39 -2.24
N VAL A 99 2.29 -0.09 -2.11
CA VAL A 99 1.27 0.96 -2.03
C VAL A 99 0.46 1.03 -3.33
N LEU A 100 1.13 1.03 -4.49
CA LEU A 100 0.44 0.99 -5.77
C LEU A 100 -0.40 -0.28 -5.96
N ASN A 101 0.10 -1.42 -5.46
CA ASN A 101 -0.68 -2.65 -5.46
C ASN A 101 -1.92 -2.50 -4.60
N ARG A 102 -1.76 -1.99 -3.37
CA ARG A 102 -2.87 -1.76 -2.46
C ARG A 102 -3.88 -0.81 -3.06
N ASP A 103 -3.50 0.21 -3.81
CA ASP A 103 -4.45 1.27 -4.19
C ASP A 103 -5.03 1.08 -5.60
N HIS A 104 -4.26 0.54 -6.54
CA HIS A 104 -4.64 0.48 -7.95
C HIS A 104 -4.79 -0.93 -8.52
N TYR A 105 -4.08 -1.93 -8.00
CA TYR A 105 -4.03 -3.26 -8.63
C TYR A 105 -4.77 -4.36 -7.89
N LYS A 106 -4.67 -4.39 -6.56
CA LYS A 106 -5.29 -5.38 -5.69
C LYS A 106 -4.89 -6.81 -6.04
N PHE A 107 -3.65 -7.04 -6.47
CA PHE A 107 -3.15 -8.41 -6.71
C PHE A 107 -3.25 -9.21 -5.41
N LYS A 108 -3.77 -10.43 -5.53
CA LYS A 108 -3.91 -11.38 -4.43
C LYS A 108 -2.64 -12.23 -4.28
N PRO A 109 -2.44 -12.84 -3.10
CA PRO A 109 -1.41 -13.85 -2.90
C PRO A 109 -1.50 -14.99 -3.92
#